data_AF-A0A2S2Q493-F1
#
_entry.id   AF-A0A2S2Q493-F1
#
_cell.length_a   1.000
_cell.length_b   1.000
_cell.length_c   1.000
_cell.angle_alpha   90.00
_cell.angle_beta   90.00
_cell.angle_gamma   90.00
#
_symmetry.space_group_name_H-M   'P 1'
#
loop_
_entity.id
_entity.type
_entity.pdbx_description
1 polymer ?
#
loop_
_entity_poly.entity_id
_entity_poly.type
_entity_poly.pdbx_seq_one_letter_code
_entity_poly.pdbx_strand_id
1 'polypeptide(L)'
;VNNVSNVNHVNNVNNVNHVNNVNHVNNVNHVNNINIINNVPKPIISKPIPPHIPSPVNHTSDISKKPLRDRIIHLLALRPYKKPELISILNRDGLKDKDRTQIMSILSQVAQAKDNVYYLLRHIWNDVQEDWPFYSSQDHIILKR
;
A
#
# COMPACT_ATOMS: atom_id res chain seq x y z
N VAL A 1 -15.87 -57.56 45.27
CA VAL A 1 -15.47 -56.32 45.95
C VAL A 1 -14.07 -55.98 45.49
N ASN A 2 -13.90 -54.98 44.62
CA ASN A 2 -12.62 -54.32 44.38
C ASN A 2 -12.87 -52.93 43.80
N ASN A 3 -12.29 -51.94 44.49
CA ASN A 3 -12.32 -50.52 44.20
C ASN A 3 -11.62 -50.19 42.88
N VAL A 4 -12.23 -49.34 42.06
CA VAL A 4 -11.48 -48.45 41.16
C VAL A 4 -12.06 -47.05 41.31
N SER A 5 -11.30 -46.22 42.03
CA SER A 5 -11.49 -44.77 42.13
C SER A 5 -10.89 -44.07 40.91
N ASN A 6 -11.41 -42.87 40.64
CA ASN A 6 -10.88 -41.81 39.76
C ASN A 6 -11.07 -41.93 38.24
N VAL A 7 -12.09 -41.23 37.72
CA VAL A 7 -11.87 -40.18 36.70
C VAL A 7 -12.72 -38.96 37.09
N ASN A 8 -12.05 -37.84 37.36
CA ASN A 8 -12.67 -36.54 37.59
C ASN A 8 -13.21 -35.97 36.27
N HIS A 9 -14.36 -35.29 36.38
CA HIS A 9 -14.77 -34.13 35.58
C HIS A 9 -15.04 -34.31 34.08
N VAL A 10 -16.33 -34.32 33.70
CA VAL A 10 -16.93 -33.25 32.89
C VAL A 10 -18.38 -33.05 33.35
N ASN A 11 -18.62 -31.98 34.12
CA ASN A 11 -19.95 -31.58 34.56
C ASN A 11 -20.63 -30.78 33.45
N ASN A 12 -21.88 -31.13 33.15
CA ASN A 12 -22.92 -30.31 32.49
C ASN A 12 -22.55 -29.54 31.21
N VAL A 13 -23.12 -30.00 30.10
CA VAL A 13 -23.36 -29.20 28.89
C VAL A 13 -24.32 -28.06 29.25
N ASN A 14 -23.80 -26.84 29.48
CA ASN A 14 -24.60 -25.63 29.67
C ASN A 14 -23.87 -24.41 29.09
N ASN A 15 -23.82 -24.33 27.76
CA ASN A 15 -23.99 -23.10 26.94
C ASN A 15 -23.45 -23.31 25.53
N VAL A 16 -24.34 -23.40 24.55
CA VAL A 16 -23.98 -23.22 23.14
C VAL A 16 -23.79 -21.72 22.93
N ASN A 17 -22.56 -21.22 23.14
CA ASN A 17 -22.23 -19.84 22.85
C ASN A 17 -22.14 -19.63 21.34
N HIS A 18 -23.17 -18.97 20.81
CA HIS A 18 -23.19 -18.10 19.63
C HIS A 18 -22.30 -18.51 18.44
N VAL A 19 -22.94 -19.05 17.40
CA VAL A 19 -22.39 -19.08 16.04
C VAL A 19 -22.16 -17.63 15.60
N ASN A 20 -20.91 -17.19 15.59
CA ASN A 20 -20.54 -15.86 15.11
C ASN A 20 -20.63 -15.86 13.58
N ASN A 21 -21.71 -15.25 13.08
CA ASN A 21 -21.84 -14.55 11.80
C ASN A 21 -20.95 -15.06 10.63
N VAL A 22 -21.54 -15.88 9.76
CA VAL A 22 -20.96 -16.22 8.46
C VAL A 22 -21.04 -14.98 7.55
N ASN A 23 -20.02 -14.13 7.61
CA ASN A 23 -19.89 -13.01 6.68
C ASN A 23 -19.33 -13.51 5.34
N HIS A 24 -20.27 -13.80 4.43
CA HIS A 24 -20.14 -13.73 2.98
C HIS A 24 -19.21 -14.75 2.29
N VAL A 25 -19.83 -15.76 1.68
CA VAL A 25 -19.23 -16.63 0.66
C VAL A 25 -18.94 -15.76 -0.57
N ASN A 26 -17.66 -15.49 -0.84
CA ASN A 26 -17.28 -14.79 -2.06
C ASN A 26 -17.57 -15.67 -3.28
N ASN A 27 -18.47 -15.16 -4.10
CA ASN A 27 -18.88 -15.68 -5.40
C ASN A 27 -17.66 -16.03 -6.26
N VAL A 28 -17.52 -17.30 -6.65
CA VAL A 28 -16.47 -17.77 -7.56
C VAL A 28 -16.81 -17.28 -8.97
N ASN A 29 -16.32 -16.10 -9.33
CA ASN A 29 -16.47 -15.58 -10.68
C ASN A 29 -15.22 -15.87 -11.53
N HIS A 30 -15.42 -16.84 -12.43
CA HIS A 30 -14.73 -17.04 -13.70
C HIS A 30 -13.27 -17.52 -13.69
N VAL A 31 -13.14 -18.84 -13.84
CA VAL A 31 -11.97 -19.49 -14.41
C VAL A 31 -11.89 -19.08 -15.89
N ASN A 32 -10.97 -18.18 -16.24
CA ASN A 32 -10.71 -17.86 -17.64
C ASN A 32 -9.58 -18.76 -18.18
N ASN A 33 -10.00 -19.65 -19.08
CA ASN A 33 -9.26 -20.52 -19.98
C ASN A 33 -7.74 -20.30 -20.09
N ILE A 34 -7.03 -21.41 -19.85
CA ILE A 34 -5.68 -21.70 -20.32
C ILE A 34 -5.65 -21.55 -21.84
N ASN A 35 -4.86 -20.61 -22.38
CA ASN A 35 -4.46 -20.63 -23.79
C ASN A 35 -2.96 -20.91 -23.87
N ILE A 36 -2.65 -22.20 -24.06
CA ILE A 36 -1.40 -22.68 -24.64
C ILE A 36 -1.22 -21.95 -25.98
N ILE A 37 -0.26 -21.02 -26.05
CA ILE A 37 0.01 -20.23 -27.25
C ILE A 37 0.79 -21.10 -28.24
N ASN A 38 0.06 -21.86 -29.05
CA ASN A 38 0.62 -22.49 -30.23
C ASN A 38 1.02 -21.39 -31.23
N ASN A 39 2.32 -21.32 -31.51
CA ASN A 39 2.89 -20.53 -32.60
C ASN A 39 2.19 -20.86 -33.94
N VAL A 40 1.43 -19.92 -34.49
CA VAL A 40 0.99 -19.94 -35.90
C VAL A 40 1.14 -18.52 -36.49
N PRO A 41 1.65 -18.35 -37.73
CA PRO A 41 2.18 -17.06 -38.21
C PRO A 41 1.11 -16.09 -38.69
N LYS A 42 1.44 -14.79 -38.59
CA LYS A 42 0.67 -13.64 -39.11
C LYS A 42 0.29 -13.78 -40.60
N PRO A 43 -0.81 -13.14 -41.01
CA PRO A 43 -0.73 -12.18 -42.11
C PRO A 43 -1.31 -10.80 -41.76
N ILE A 44 -0.71 -9.80 -42.39
CA ILE A 44 -0.89 -8.35 -42.31
C ILE A 44 -2.21 -7.95 -43.01
N ILE A 45 -2.93 -6.90 -42.55
CA ILE A 45 -3.60 -5.84 -43.38
C ILE A 45 -4.50 -4.91 -42.52
N SER A 46 -4.08 -3.63 -42.48
CA SER A 46 -4.82 -2.37 -42.33
C SER A 46 -6.00 -2.24 -41.36
N LYS A 47 -5.80 -1.49 -40.26
CA LYS A 47 -6.73 -0.48 -39.70
C LYS A 47 -6.00 0.35 -38.62
N PRO A 48 -6.33 1.64 -38.46
CA PRO A 48 -5.61 2.55 -37.56
C PRO A 48 -5.82 2.14 -36.10
N ILE A 49 -4.72 2.13 -35.34
CA ILE A 49 -4.69 1.81 -33.91
C ILE A 49 -5.51 2.89 -33.16
N PRO A 50 -6.56 2.54 -32.40
CA PRO A 50 -7.20 3.46 -31.45
C PRO A 50 -6.17 3.83 -30.36
N PRO A 51 -6.19 5.07 -29.83
CA PRO A 51 -5.19 5.49 -28.86
C PRO A 51 -5.28 4.64 -27.59
N HIS A 52 -4.21 3.88 -27.37
CA HIS A 52 -3.69 3.40 -26.09
C HIS A 52 -4.74 3.10 -25.01
N ILE A 53 -5.12 1.83 -24.86
CA ILE A 53 -5.59 1.32 -23.57
C ILE A 53 -4.43 1.56 -22.59
N PRO A 54 -4.55 2.43 -21.56
CA PRO A 54 -3.53 2.47 -20.54
C PRO A 54 -3.57 1.12 -19.84
N SER A 55 -2.56 0.30 -20.11
CA SER A 55 -2.18 -0.79 -19.20
C SER A 55 -2.18 -0.23 -17.78
N PRO A 56 -2.63 -0.98 -16.75
CA PRO A 56 -2.58 -0.53 -15.37
C PRO A 56 -1.15 -0.11 -15.10
N VAL A 57 -0.95 1.20 -15.06
CA VAL A 57 0.35 1.83 -15.01
C VAL A 57 0.99 1.29 -13.75
N ASN A 58 2.22 0.78 -13.84
CA ASN A 58 2.96 0.33 -12.68
C ASN A 58 3.25 1.56 -11.80
N HIS A 59 2.26 2.01 -11.02
CA HIS A 59 2.29 3.25 -10.25
C HIS A 59 3.50 3.31 -9.30
N THR A 60 3.97 2.14 -8.84
CA THR A 60 5.17 1.98 -8.02
C THR A 60 6.46 2.32 -8.76
N SER A 61 6.52 2.03 -10.06
CA SER A 61 7.68 2.34 -10.90
C SER A 61 7.74 3.83 -11.24
N ASP A 62 6.60 4.49 -11.41
CA ASP A 62 6.57 5.91 -11.76
C ASP A 62 6.82 6.84 -10.56
N ILE A 63 6.36 6.46 -9.35
CA ILE A 63 6.70 7.22 -8.14
C ILE A 63 8.21 7.13 -7.85
N SER A 64 8.85 6.00 -8.17
CA SER A 64 10.30 5.81 -7.98
C SER A 64 11.15 6.75 -8.84
N LYS A 65 10.61 7.22 -9.98
CA LYS A 65 11.26 8.17 -10.90
C LYS A 65 11.20 9.62 -10.39
N LYS A 66 10.30 9.92 -9.45
CA LYS A 66 10.21 11.25 -8.86
C LYS A 66 11.38 11.52 -7.91
N PRO A 67 11.86 12.77 -7.80
CA PRO A 67 12.91 13.12 -6.85
C PRO A 67 12.57 12.68 -5.43
N LEU A 68 13.56 12.13 -4.71
CA LEU A 68 13.37 11.68 -3.33
C LEU A 68 12.85 12.79 -2.42
N ARG A 69 13.32 14.02 -2.64
CA ARG A 69 12.88 15.21 -1.91
C ARG A 69 11.37 15.41 -2.06
N ASP A 70 10.87 15.43 -3.29
CA ASP A 70 9.45 15.60 -3.57
C ASP A 70 8.64 14.48 -2.92
N ARG A 71 9.07 13.23 -3.05
CA ARG A 71 8.38 12.09 -2.43
C ARG A 71 8.24 12.24 -0.92
N ILE A 72 9.28 12.69 -0.22
CA ILE A 72 9.25 12.93 1.24
C ILE A 72 8.33 14.10 1.58
N ILE A 73 8.42 15.21 0.85
CA ILE A 73 7.56 16.39 1.05
C ILE A 73 6.09 15.99 0.92
N HIS A 74 5.73 15.29 -0.15
CA HIS A 74 4.35 14.91 -0.44
C HIS A 74 3.80 13.89 0.55
N LEU A 75 4.64 13.01 1.13
CA LEU A 75 4.24 12.13 2.23
C LEU A 75 3.97 12.93 3.50
N LEU A 76 4.92 13.77 3.93
CA LEU A 76 4.80 14.55 5.17
C LEU A 76 3.71 15.62 5.12
N ALA A 77 3.31 16.08 3.92
CA ALA A 77 2.18 16.97 3.71
C ALA A 77 0.84 16.30 4.07
N LEU A 78 0.71 14.98 3.87
CA LEU A 78 -0.51 14.25 4.23
C LEU A 78 -0.63 14.06 5.74
N ARG A 79 0.48 13.71 6.39
CA ARG A 79 0.52 13.59 7.85
C ARG A 79 1.96 13.50 8.37
N PRO A 80 2.17 13.74 9.67
CA PRO A 80 3.43 13.43 10.31
C PRO A 80 3.71 11.93 10.30
N TYR A 81 4.97 11.53 10.08
CA TYR A 81 5.38 10.12 10.03
C TYR A 81 6.56 9.83 10.96
N LYS A 82 6.60 8.62 11.52
CA LYS A 82 7.81 8.12 12.19
C LYS A 82 8.85 7.68 11.16
N LYS A 83 10.14 7.75 11.52
CA LYS A 83 11.25 7.30 10.66
C LYS A 83 11.08 5.89 10.07
N PRO A 84 10.80 4.83 10.86
CA PRO A 84 10.66 3.47 10.29
C PRO A 84 9.47 3.36 9.33
N GLU A 85 8.36 4.04 9.60
CA GLU A 85 7.18 4.05 8.73
C GLU A 85 7.48 4.74 7.40
N LEU A 86 8.14 5.90 7.44
CA LEU A 86 8.54 6.64 6.26
C LEU A 86 9.47 5.81 5.37
N ILE A 87 10.49 5.16 5.98
CA ILE A 87 11.42 4.29 5.25
C ILE A 87 10.69 3.09 4.63
N SER A 88 9.74 2.48 5.34
CA SER A 88 8.96 1.35 4.84
C SER A 88 8.15 1.71 3.59
N ILE A 89 7.47 2.87 3.60
CA ILE A 89 6.72 3.38 2.45
C ILE A 89 7.66 3.63 1.27
N LEU A 90 8.76 4.34 1.52
CA LEU A 90 9.77 4.66 0.53
C LEU A 90 10.41 3.41 -0.11
N ASN A 91 10.70 2.37 0.67
CA ASN A 91 11.22 1.09 0.16
C ASN A 91 10.22 0.37 -0.74
N ARG A 92 8.91 0.42 -0.42
CA ARG A 92 7.84 -0.15 -1.27
C ARG A 92 7.80 0.52 -2.64
N ASP A 93 8.15 1.79 -2.67
CA ASP A 93 8.24 2.62 -3.87
C ASP A 93 9.61 2.52 -4.56
N GLY A 94 10.41 1.50 -4.25
CA GLY A 94 11.65 1.17 -4.98
C GLY A 94 12.94 1.82 -4.46
N LEU A 95 12.95 2.39 -3.25
CA LEU A 95 14.20 2.88 -2.64
C LEU A 95 15.14 1.75 -2.20
N LYS A 96 16.44 2.02 -2.31
CA LYS A 96 17.51 1.09 -1.94
C LYS A 96 18.18 1.57 -0.65
N ASP A 97 18.81 0.66 0.08
CA ASP A 97 19.42 0.95 1.39
C ASP A 97 20.50 2.03 1.34
N LYS A 98 21.20 2.15 0.21
CA LYS A 98 22.21 3.21 -0.03
C LYS A 98 21.64 4.63 0.06
N ASP A 99 20.34 4.80 -0.19
CA ASP A 99 19.69 6.10 -0.22
C ASP A 99 19.22 6.56 1.19
N ARG A 100 19.38 5.71 2.21
CA ARG A 100 19.01 6.02 3.60
C ARG A 100 19.72 7.26 4.14
N THR A 101 21.00 7.45 3.79
CA THR A 101 21.76 8.66 4.18
C THR A 101 21.16 9.91 3.54
N GLN A 102 20.73 9.80 2.27
CA GLN A 102 20.07 10.90 1.57
C GLN A 102 18.71 11.23 2.19
N ILE A 103 17.93 10.23 2.64
CA ILE A 103 16.67 10.47 3.38
C ILE A 103 16.93 11.31 4.62
N MET A 104 17.99 11.00 5.39
CA MET A 104 18.30 11.78 6.60
C MET A 104 18.70 13.21 6.28
N SER A 105 19.51 13.41 5.23
CA SER A 105 19.90 14.73 4.75
C SER A 105 18.71 15.56 4.25
N ILE A 106 17.76 14.92 3.55
CA ILE A 106 16.55 15.60 3.09
C ILE A 106 15.64 15.92 4.27
N LEU A 107 15.42 14.97 5.19
CA LEU A 107 14.55 15.18 6.35
C LEU A 107 15.02 16.35 7.22
N SER A 108 16.34 16.53 7.40
CA SER A 108 16.84 17.69 8.15
C SER A 108 16.58 19.03 7.46
N GLN A 109 16.39 19.04 6.14
CA GLN A 109 16.10 20.24 5.36
C GLN A 109 14.59 20.51 5.26
N VAL A 110 13.76 19.47 5.19
CA VAL A 110 12.33 19.63 4.88
C VAL A 110 11.40 19.43 6.07
N ALA A 111 11.88 18.83 7.17
CA ALA A 111 11.04 18.42 8.28
C ALA A 111 11.65 18.75 9.65
N GLN A 112 10.77 19.01 10.62
CA GLN A 112 11.12 19.09 12.03
C GLN A 112 10.84 17.75 12.71
N ALA A 113 11.82 17.21 13.45
CA ALA A 113 11.61 16.03 14.27
C ALA A 113 11.13 16.44 15.67
N LYS A 114 10.00 15.89 16.12
CA LYS A 114 9.47 16.04 17.48
C LYS A 114 8.87 14.71 17.93
N ASP A 115 9.26 14.22 19.10
CA ASP A 115 8.78 12.95 19.67
C ASP A 115 8.94 11.75 18.69
N ASN A 116 10.07 11.71 17.98
CA ASN A 116 10.39 10.72 16.92
C ASN A 116 9.43 10.71 15.71
N VAL A 117 8.64 11.77 15.55
CA VAL A 117 7.76 12.01 14.42
C VAL A 117 8.28 13.21 13.63
N TYR A 118 8.30 13.09 12.31
CA TYR A 118 8.71 14.16 11.40
C TYR A 118 7.48 14.92 10.93
N TYR A 119 7.54 16.24 11.03
CA TYR A 119 6.52 17.18 10.62
C TYR A 119 7.06 18.06 9.49
N LEU A 120 6.29 18.26 8.44
CA LEU A 120 6.71 19.13 7.34
C LEU A 120 6.92 20.57 7.84
N LEU A 121 8.06 21.18 7.50
CA LEU A 121 8.35 22.56 7.86
C LEU A 121 7.38 23.51 7.16
N ARG A 122 6.93 24.56 7.86
CA ARG A 122 5.95 25.52 7.34
C ARG A 122 6.33 26.11 5.97
N HIS A 123 7.60 26.48 5.78
CA HIS A 123 8.05 27.10 4.54
C HIS A 123 8.12 26.13 3.34
N ILE A 124 8.14 24.81 3.60
CA ILE A 124 8.20 23.77 2.57
C ILE A 124 6.82 23.45 1.99
N TRP A 125 5.74 23.91 2.62
CA TRP A 125 4.39 23.76 2.06
C TRP A 125 4.25 24.43 0.68
N ASN A 126 5.07 25.43 0.36
CA ASN A 126 5.13 26.02 -0.98
C ASN A 126 5.65 25.06 -2.06
N ASP A 127 6.35 23.99 -1.67
CA ASP A 127 6.88 22.96 -2.57
C ASP A 127 5.91 21.77 -2.72
N VAL A 128 4.77 21.78 -2.02
CA VAL A 128 3.73 20.73 -2.12
C VAL A 128 2.90 20.97 -3.38
N GLN A 129 2.77 19.93 -4.22
CA GLN A 129 2.02 20.00 -5.48
C GLN A 129 0.60 19.45 -5.26
N GLU A 130 -0.42 20.29 -5.42
CA GLU A 130 -1.82 19.84 -5.27
C GLU A 130 -2.23 18.83 -6.34
N ASP A 131 -1.64 18.92 -7.53
CA ASP A 131 -1.86 18.05 -8.69
C ASP A 131 -0.92 16.84 -8.72
N TRP A 132 -0.30 16.49 -7.58
CA TRP A 132 0.60 15.35 -7.49
C TRP A 132 -0.12 14.06 -7.93
N PRO A 133 0.37 13.37 -8.98
CA PRO A 133 -0.38 12.29 -9.63
C PRO A 133 -0.51 11.01 -8.78
N PHE A 134 0.15 10.96 -7.62
CA PHE A 134 0.09 9.82 -6.70
C PHE A 134 -0.77 10.10 -5.47
N TYR A 135 -1.43 11.25 -5.39
CA TYR A 135 -2.47 11.49 -4.41
C TYR A 135 -3.76 10.78 -4.80
N SER A 136 -4.37 10.11 -3.83
CA SER A 136 -5.73 9.62 -3.93
C SER A 136 -6.73 10.74 -3.70
N SER A 137 -8.00 10.53 -4.07
CA SER A 137 -9.07 11.48 -3.76
C SER A 137 -9.14 11.84 -2.27
N GLN A 138 -8.80 10.89 -1.40
CA GLN A 138 -8.74 11.11 0.05
C GLN A 138 -7.58 12.03 0.45
N ASP A 139 -6.43 11.88 -0.20
CA ASP A 139 -5.25 12.71 0.05
C ASP A 139 -5.49 14.16 -0.33
N HIS A 140 -6.19 14.42 -1.44
CA HIS A 140 -6.59 15.77 -1.82
C HIS A 140 -7.52 16.44 -0.79
N ILE A 141 -8.37 15.68 -0.09
CA ILE A 141 -9.21 16.21 0.99
C ILE A 141 -8.34 16.61 2.20
N ILE A 142 -7.29 15.84 2.49
CA ILE A 142 -6.37 16.11 3.60
C ILE A 142 -5.60 17.42 3.35
N LEU A 143 -5.18 17.68 2.11
CA LEU A 143 -4.39 18.87 1.74
C LEU A 143 -5.19 20.17 1.70
N LYS A 144 -6.52 20.10 1.52
CA LYS A 144 -7.41 21.28 1.46
C LYS A 144 -7.84 21.82 2.84
N ARG A 145 -7.25 21.31 3.93
CA ARG A 145 -7.57 21.72 5.31
C ARG A 145 -6.69 22.87 5.78
#